data_AF-A0A376BC24-F1
#
_entry.id   AF-A0A376BC24-F1
#
_cell.length_a   1.000
_cell.length_b   1.000
_cell.length_c   1.000
_cell.angle_alpha   90.00
_cell.angle_beta   90.00
_cell.angle_gamma   90.00
#
_symmetry.space_group_name_H-M   'P 1'
#
loop_
_entity.id
_entity.type
_entity.pdbx_description
1 polymer ?
#
loop_
_entity_poly.entity_id
_entity_poly.type
_entity_poly.pdbx_seq_one_letter_code
_entity_poly.pdbx_strand_id
1 'polypeptide(L)'
;MVKGQIKVVIELLSYVARAFSLGLRLSANIFSGHLLMAILAGLTITFVQINIFTLILGFIPLAIILIIMCLEFGIAIIQAYVFSILASSYLKDGLYLH
;
A
#
# COMPACT_ATOMS: atom_id res chain seq x y z
N MET A 1 33.08 19.90 -16.44
CA MET A 1 31.78 19.97 -17.13
C MET A 1 31.01 18.64 -17.12
N VAL A 2 31.65 17.46 -17.20
CA VAL A 2 30.98 16.14 -17.29
C VAL A 2 30.27 15.69 -15.99
N LYS A 3 30.76 16.07 -14.79
CA LYS A 3 30.16 15.68 -13.51
C LYS A 3 28.74 16.25 -13.27
N GLY A 4 28.38 17.36 -13.91
CA GLY A 4 27.05 17.99 -13.76
C GLY A 4 25.95 17.23 -14.49
N GLN A 5 26.25 16.73 -15.70
CA GLN A 5 25.32 15.97 -16.54
C GLN A 5 24.90 14.66 -15.86
N ILE A 6 25.86 13.97 -15.21
CA ILE A 6 25.61 12.70 -14.51
C ILE A 6 24.72 12.93 -13.28
N LYS A 7 24.93 14.03 -12.55
CA LYS A 7 24.13 14.39 -11.36
C LYS A 7 22.65 14.60 -11.68
N VAL A 8 22.34 15.27 -12.79
CA VAL A 8 20.96 15.50 -13.22
C VAL A 8 20.25 14.17 -13.55
N VAL A 9 20.94 13.24 -14.22
CA VAL A 9 20.37 11.93 -14.57
C VAL A 9 20.09 11.08 -13.33
N ILE A 10 20.99 11.04 -12.35
CA ILE A 10 20.76 10.29 -11.10
C ILE A 10 19.68 10.92 -10.23
N GLU A 11 19.54 12.25 -10.26
CA GLU A 11 18.49 12.96 -9.52
C GLU A 11 17.11 12.68 -10.11
N LEU A 12 16.99 12.73 -11.44
CA LEU A 12 15.78 12.32 -12.15
C LEU A 12 15.42 10.84 -11.86
N LEU A 13 16.41 9.94 -11.91
CA LEU A 13 16.20 8.53 -11.62
C LEU A 13 15.77 8.29 -10.16
N SER A 14 16.37 8.99 -9.21
CA SER A 14 16.03 8.90 -7.78
C SER A 14 14.59 9.35 -7.52
N TYR A 15 14.13 10.41 -8.20
CA TYR A 15 12.76 10.89 -8.09
C TYR A 15 11.74 9.93 -8.70
N VAL A 16 11.99 9.39 -9.90
CA VAL A 16 11.13 8.36 -10.52
C VAL A 16 11.09 7.10 -9.63
N ALA A 17 12.24 6.66 -9.11
CA ALA A 17 12.31 5.52 -8.20
C ALA A 17 11.53 5.74 -6.90
N ARG A 18 11.53 6.97 -6.35
CA ARG A 18 10.74 7.33 -5.16
C ARG A 18 9.24 7.26 -5.45
N ALA A 19 8.80 7.78 -6.60
CA ALA A 19 7.41 7.72 -7.04
C ALA A 19 6.95 6.26 -7.24
N PHE A 20 7.79 5.45 -7.89
CA PHE A 20 7.52 4.03 -8.12
C PHE A 20 7.49 3.21 -6.81
N SER A 21 8.42 3.47 -5.90
CA SER A 21 8.47 2.82 -4.58
C SER A 21 7.21 3.10 -3.75
N LEU A 22 6.63 4.29 -3.89
CA LEU A 22 5.40 4.67 -3.21
C LEU A 22 4.17 3.93 -3.77
N GLY A 23 4.08 3.81 -5.09
CA GLY A 23 3.03 3.03 -5.78
C GLY A 23 3.11 1.54 -5.47
N LEU A 24 4.31 0.95 -5.50
CA LEU A 24 4.53 -0.44 -5.08
C LEU A 24 4.11 -0.67 -3.63
N ARG A 25 4.36 0.29 -2.73
CA ARG A 25 3.95 0.21 -1.33
C ARG A 25 2.43 0.16 -1.17
N LEU A 26 1.72 0.98 -1.92
CA LEU A 26 0.25 0.96 -1.95
C LEU A 26 -0.27 -0.38 -2.47
N SER A 27 0.26 -0.84 -3.61
CA SER A 27 -0.14 -2.11 -4.21
C SER A 27 0.15 -3.31 -3.30
N ALA A 28 1.29 -3.31 -2.61
CA ALA A 28 1.66 -4.36 -1.67
C ALA A 28 0.75 -4.40 -0.44
N ASN A 29 0.37 -3.24 0.12
CA ASN A 29 -0.55 -3.17 1.26
C ASN A 29 -1.94 -3.71 0.90
N ILE A 30 -2.50 -3.30 -0.24
CA ILE A 30 -3.81 -3.79 -0.69
C ILE A 30 -3.77 -5.28 -1.04
N PHE A 31 -2.69 -5.75 -1.69
CA PHE A 31 -2.52 -7.18 -2.00
C PHE A 31 -2.35 -8.04 -0.73
N SER A 32 -1.59 -7.56 0.26
CA SER A 32 -1.42 -8.22 1.55
C SER A 32 -2.75 -8.35 2.30
N GLY A 33 -3.52 -7.25 2.40
CA GLY A 33 -4.83 -7.28 3.04
C GLY A 33 -5.81 -8.24 2.35
N HIS A 34 -5.83 -8.26 1.01
CA HIS A 34 -6.68 -9.16 0.25
C HIS A 34 -6.26 -10.63 0.38
N LEU A 35 -4.95 -10.93 0.40
CA LEU A 35 -4.42 -12.28 0.61
C LEU A 35 -4.71 -12.77 2.04
N LEU A 36 -4.52 -11.91 3.05
CA LEU A 36 -4.83 -12.20 4.44
C LEU A 36 -6.30 -12.58 4.61
N MET A 37 -7.21 -11.82 4.00
CA MET A 37 -8.65 -12.11 4.04
C MET A 37 -8.97 -13.45 3.39
N ALA A 38 -8.35 -13.80 2.27
CA ALA A 38 -8.56 -15.08 1.59
C ALA A 38 -8.09 -16.28 2.43
N ILE A 39 -6.90 -16.19 3.05
CA ILE A 39 -6.36 -17.24 3.93
C ILE A 39 -7.27 -17.43 5.14
N LEU A 40 -7.75 -16.34 5.74
CA LEU A 40 -8.60 -16.44 6.92
C LEU A 40 -10.03 -16.90 6.60
N ALA A 41 -10.60 -16.52 5.44
CA ALA A 41 -11.87 -17.07 5.00
C ALA A 41 -11.80 -18.60 4.85
N GLY A 42 -10.69 -19.12 4.27
CA GLY A 42 -10.42 -20.55 4.23
C GLY A 42 -10.31 -21.19 5.62
N LEU A 43 -9.65 -20.50 6.56
CA LEU A 43 -9.53 -20.94 7.95
C LEU A 43 -10.91 -20.96 8.66
N THR A 44 -11.73 -19.93 8.49
CA THR A 44 -13.08 -19.85 9.07
C THR A 44 -13.97 -20.95 8.53
N ILE A 45 -13.95 -21.23 7.21
CA ILE A 45 -14.71 -22.33 6.60
C ILE A 45 -14.31 -23.67 7.23
N THR A 46 -13.01 -23.89 7.43
CA THR A 46 -12.49 -25.11 8.09
C THR A 46 -12.97 -25.20 9.54
N PHE A 47 -12.98 -24.09 10.27
CA PHE A 47 -13.46 -24.05 11.65
C PHE A 47 -14.96 -24.30 11.80
N VAL A 48 -15.79 -23.82 10.86
CA VAL A 48 -17.23 -24.09 10.84
C VAL A 48 -17.52 -25.59 10.70
N GLN A 49 -16.66 -26.33 10.00
CA GLN A 49 -16.85 -27.77 9.80
C GLN A 49 -16.50 -28.63 11.02
N ILE A 50 -15.82 -28.08 12.04
CA ILE A 50 -15.37 -28.85 13.20
C ILE A 50 -16.44 -28.93 14.29
N ASN A 51 -16.99 -27.79 14.74
CA ASN A 51 -18.00 -27.73 15.81
C ASN A 51 -18.75 -26.38 15.83
N ILE A 52 -20.03 -26.40 16.24
CA ILE A 52 -20.88 -25.19 16.33
C ILE A 52 -20.32 -24.15 17.32
N PHE A 53 -19.62 -24.59 18.38
CA PHE A 53 -19.03 -23.72 19.40
C PHE A 53 -17.86 -22.90 18.85
N THR A 54 -17.14 -23.46 17.87
CA THR A 54 -16.01 -22.83 17.21
C THR A 54 -16.45 -21.73 16.22
N LEU A 55 -17.70 -21.75 15.77
CA LEU A 55 -18.30 -20.70 14.94
C LEU A 55 -18.33 -19.35 15.66
N ILE A 56 -18.73 -19.34 16.93
CA ILE A 56 -18.80 -18.12 17.76
C ILE A 56 -17.39 -17.58 18.02
N LEU A 57 -16.43 -18.47 18.28
CA LEU A 57 -15.04 -18.09 18.51
C LEU A 57 -14.35 -17.58 17.23
N GLY A 58 -14.77 -18.06 16.06
CA GLY A 58 -14.28 -17.60 14.75
C GLY A 58 -14.69 -16.17 14.38
N PHE A 59 -15.70 -15.60 15.04
CA PHE A 59 -16.15 -14.22 14.80
C PHE A 59 -15.21 -13.17 15.38
N ILE A 60 -14.51 -13.50 16.47
CA ILE A 60 -13.52 -12.64 17.13
C ILE A 60 -12.31 -12.30 16.22
N PRO A 61 -11.60 -13.29 15.64
CA PRO A 61 -10.48 -12.99 14.73
C PRO A 61 -10.96 -12.28 13.45
N LEU A 62 -12.18 -12.55 12.98
CA LEU A 62 -12.77 -11.83 11.85
C LEU A 62 -12.97 -10.34 12.15
N ALA A 63 -13.50 -10.01 13.35
CA ALA A 63 -13.73 -8.63 13.76
C ALA A 63 -12.42 -7.84 13.94
N ILE A 64 -11.38 -8.46 14.50
CA ILE A 64 -10.05 -7.84 14.66
C ILE A 64 -9.44 -7.52 13.29
N ILE A 65 -9.57 -8.42 12.32
CA ILE A 65 -9.03 -8.21 10.97
C ILE A 65 -9.81 -7.16 10.20
N LEU A 66 -11.13 -7.07 10.38
CA LEU A 66 -11.91 -5.97 9.81
C LEU A 66 -11.39 -4.60 10.27
N ILE A 67 -11.05 -4.49 11.56
CA ILE A 67 -10.48 -3.26 12.14
C ILE A 67 -9.10 -2.96 11.54
N ILE A 68 -8.22 -3.97 11.43
CA ILE A 68 -6.89 -3.81 10.83
C ILE A 68 -6.99 -3.42 9.34
N MET A 69 -7.91 -4.03 8.60
CA MET A 69 -8.15 -3.71 7.18
C MET A 69 -8.60 -2.26 7.00
N CYS A 70 -9.53 -1.77 7.84
CA CYS A 70 -9.93 -0.36 7.83
C CYS A 70 -8.75 0.57 8.11
N LEU A 71 -7.87 0.21 9.04
CA LEU A 71 -6.66 0.98 9.34
C LEU A 71 -5.69 1.00 8.14
N GLU A 72 -5.42 -0.15 7.51
CA GLU A 72 -4.57 -0.24 6.32
C GLU A 72 -5.12 0.58 5.15
N PHE A 73 -6.45 0.58 4.95
CA PHE A 73 -7.09 1.37 3.92
C PHE A 73 -6.95 2.88 4.18
N GLY A 74 -7.06 3.32 5.44
CA GLY A 74 -6.79 4.71 5.82
C GLY A 74 -5.35 5.14 5.52
N ILE A 75 -4.37 4.29 5.82
CA ILE A 75 -2.96 4.53 5.51
C ILE A 75 -2.74 4.57 3.99
N ALA A 76 -3.42 3.71 3.23
CA ALA A 76 -3.35 3.68 1.77
C ALA A 76 -3.81 5.00 1.14
N ILE A 77 -4.90 5.61 1.64
CA ILE A 77 -5.39 6.93 1.17
C ILE A 77 -4.34 8.02 1.42
N ILE A 78 -3.77 8.07 2.62
CA ILE A 78 -2.73 9.06 2.97
C ILE A 78 -1.52 8.91 2.03
N GLN A 79 -1.14 7.68 1.71
CA GLN A 79 0.01 7.41 0.86
C GLN A 79 -0.23 7.78 -0.61
N ALA A 80 -1.44 7.57 -1.12
CA ALA A 80 -1.85 8.03 -2.45
C ALA A 80 -1.88 9.56 -2.53
N TYR A 81 -2.34 10.25 -1.47
CA TYR A 81 -2.34 11.71 -1.40
C TYR A 81 -0.91 12.29 -1.47
N VAL A 82 0.02 11.74 -0.68
CA VAL A 82 1.43 12.16 -0.71
C VAL A 82 2.05 11.94 -2.10
N PHE A 83 1.68 10.84 -2.78
CA PHE A 83 2.13 10.60 -4.16
C PHE A 83 1.66 11.69 -5.12
N SER A 84 0.36 12.02 -5.11
CA SER A 84 -0.20 13.04 -6.00
C SER A 84 0.42 14.42 -5.77
N ILE A 85 0.72 14.78 -4.52
CA ILE A 85 1.35 16.07 -4.20
C ILE A 85 2.79 16.14 -4.71
N LEU A 86 3.57 15.08 -4.53
CA LEU A 86 4.93 14.98 -5.06
C LEU A 86 4.90 15.05 -6.59
N ALA A 87 4.03 14.27 -7.24
CA ALA A 87 3.87 14.26 -8.69
C ALA A 87 3.50 15.64 -9.25
N SER A 88 2.57 16.35 -8.60
CA SER A 88 2.19 17.69 -9.00
C SER A 88 3.32 18.70 -8.81
N SER A 89 4.11 18.59 -7.73
CA SER A 89 5.29 19.44 -7.52
C SER A 89 6.31 19.23 -8.64
N TYR A 90 6.59 17.97 -9.00
CA TYR A 90 7.54 17.64 -10.07
C TYR A 90 7.08 18.13 -11.44
N LEU A 91 5.80 17.99 -11.76
CA LEU A 91 5.24 18.57 -12.99
C LEU A 91 5.42 20.08 -13.02
N LYS A 92 5.30 20.74 -11.87
CA LYS A 92 5.50 22.19 -11.76
C LYS A 92 6.97 22.58 -11.95
N ASP A 93 7.90 21.88 -11.30
CA ASP A 93 9.34 22.12 -11.44
C ASP A 93 9.85 21.84 -12.87
N GLY A 94 9.27 20.85 -13.56
CA GLY A 94 9.61 20.57 -14.96
C GLY A 94 9.03 21.59 -15.97
N LEU A 95 7.91 22.23 -15.64
CA LEU A 95 7.25 23.21 -16.52
C LEU A 95 7.78 24.63 -16.34
N TYR A 96 8.01 25.03 -15.08
CA TYR A 96 8.60 26.33 -14.74
C TYR A 96 10.10 26.14 -14.60
N LEU A 97 10.79 26.24 -15.73
CA LEU A 97 12.23 26.05 -15.85
C LEU A 97 12.98 27.07 -14.97
N HIS A 98 13.40 26.63 -13.78
CA HIS A 98 14.47 27.22 -13.00
C HIS A 98 15.45 26.12 -12.57
#